data_AF-A0A956IID1-F1
#
_entry.id   AF-A0A956IID1-F1
#
_cell.length_a   1.000
_cell.length_b   1.000
_cell.length_c   1.000
_cell.angle_alpha   90.00
_cell.angle_beta   90.00
_cell.angle_gamma   90.00
#
_symmetry.space_group_name_H-M   'P 1'
#
loop_
_entity.id
_entity.type
_entity.pdbx_description
1 polymer ?
#
loop_
_entity_poly.entity_id
_entity_poly.type
_entity_poly.pdbx_seq_one_letter_code
_entity_poly.pdbx_strand_id
1 'polypeptide(L)' 'RLSEEALGRALASCVAYAKVVVEPSGAAALAAALEGALPATAKRVGVILSGGNVSTARLADLLARHPPHAVPPPG' A
#
# COMPACT_ATOMS: atom_id res chain seq x y z
N ARG A 1 3.77 7.72 12.67
CA ARG A 1 2.81 6.63 12.91
C ARG A 1 1.85 6.62 11.74
N LEU A 2 1.56 5.46 11.14
CA LEU A 2 0.66 5.35 9.99
C LEU A 2 -0.78 5.06 10.46
N SER A 3 -1.77 5.53 9.70
CA SER A 3 -3.17 5.21 9.97
C SER A 3 -3.58 3.90 9.33
N GLU A 4 -4.64 3.27 9.84
CA GLU A 4 -5.20 2.04 9.27
C GLU A 4 -5.66 2.25 7.83
N GLU A 5 -6.19 3.44 7.50
CA GLU A 5 -6.58 3.79 6.14
C GLU A 5 -5.38 3.84 5.20
N ALA A 6 -4.24 4.39 5.64
CA ALA A 6 -3.02 4.45 4.83
C ALA A 6 -2.48 3.03 4.57
N LEU A 7 -2.48 2.16 5.58
CA LEU A 7 -2.08 0.75 5.44
C LEU A 7 -3.02 0.00 4.49
N GLY A 8 -4.33 0.19 4.63
CA GLY A 8 -5.35 -0.40 3.77
C GLY A 8 -5.22 0.05 2.31
N ARG A 9 -5.01 1.36 2.06
CA ARG A 9 -4.76 1.89 0.72
C ARG A 9 -3.48 1.33 0.09
N ALA A 10 -2.40 1.20 0.85
CA ALA A 10 -1.16 0.62 0.36
C ALA A 10 -1.34 -0.86 -0.04
N LEU A 11 -2.01 -1.64 0.81
CA LEU A 11 -2.39 -3.02 0.49
C LEU A 11 -3.24 -3.09 -0.80
N ALA A 12 -4.28 -2.27 -0.90
CA ALA A 12 -5.15 -2.24 -2.09
C ALA A 12 -4.35 -1.88 -3.36
N SER A 13 -3.38 -0.98 -3.24
CA SER A 13 -2.49 -0.58 -4.33
C SER A 13 -1.59 -1.75 -4.78
N CYS A 14 -1.03 -2.52 -3.85
CA CYS A 14 -0.26 -3.73 -4.17
C CYS A 14 -1.08 -4.73 -4.98
N VAL A 15 -2.32 -5.00 -4.56
CA VAL A 15 -3.21 -5.95 -5.26
C VAL A 15 -3.63 -5.39 -6.62
N ALA A 16 -4.01 -4.12 -6.70
CA ALA A 16 -4.51 -3.50 -7.91
C ALA A 16 -3.44 -3.39 -9.01
N TYR A 17 -2.23 -2.96 -8.65
CA TYR A 17 -1.21 -2.59 -9.63
C TYR A 17 -0.06 -3.59 -9.73
N ALA A 18 0.43 -4.11 -8.59
CA ALA A 18 1.54 -5.06 -8.57
C ALA A 18 1.09 -6.53 -8.64
N LYS A 19 -0.20 -6.80 -8.43
CA LYS A 19 -0.78 -8.16 -8.34
C LYS A 19 -0.17 -8.99 -7.21
N VAL A 20 0.26 -8.32 -6.14
CA VAL A 20 0.85 -8.95 -4.95
C VAL A 20 -0.13 -8.85 -3.79
N VAL A 21 -0.36 -9.98 -3.11
CA VAL A 21 -1.09 -10.02 -1.84
C VAL A 21 -0.12 -9.74 -0.70
N VAL A 22 -0.51 -8.80 0.15
CA VAL A 22 0.24 -8.35 1.33
C VAL A 22 -0.76 -8.13 2.47
N GLU A 23 -0.34 -8.25 3.72
CA GLU A 23 -1.15 -7.83 4.86
C GLU A 23 -0.94 -6.34 5.15
N PRO A 24 -1.84 -5.64 5.88
CA PRO A 24 -1.71 -4.20 6.11
C PRO A 24 -0.36 -3.78 6.72
N SER A 25 0.11 -4.49 7.75
CA SER A 25 1.44 -4.29 8.36
C SER A 25 2.58 -4.53 7.38
N GLY A 26 2.44 -5.55 6.52
CA GLY A 26 3.41 -5.89 5.48
C GLY A 26 3.59 -4.80 4.42
N ALA A 27 2.59 -3.91 4.26
CA ALA A 27 2.60 -2.79 3.33
C ALA A 27 3.02 -1.45 3.97
N ALA A 28 3.43 -1.43 5.24
CA ALA A 28 3.69 -0.18 5.97
C ALA A 28 4.75 0.72 5.31
N ALA A 29 5.82 0.13 4.76
CA ALA A 29 6.85 0.90 4.06
C ALA A 29 6.30 1.59 2.79
N LEU A 30 5.43 0.91 2.04
CA LEU A 30 4.74 1.49 0.89
C LEU A 30 3.76 2.59 1.33
N ALA A 31 3.00 2.37 2.41
CA ALA A 31 2.09 3.38 2.94
C ALA A 31 2.84 4.67 3.31
N ALA A 32 3.98 4.57 3.99
CA ALA A 32 4.81 5.74 4.30
C ALA A 32 5.30 6.47 3.04
N ALA A 33 5.71 5.72 2.01
CA ALA A 33 6.15 6.30 0.75
C ALA A 33 5.02 7.06 0.03
N LEU A 34 3.81 6.51 0.03
CA LEU A 34 2.64 7.11 -0.62
C LEU A 34 2.10 8.33 0.15
N GLU A 35 2.21 8.35 1.48
CA GLU A 35 1.85 9.49 2.34
C GLU A 35 2.89 10.64 2.29
N GLY A 36 3.88 10.57 1.39
CA GLY A 36 4.86 11.63 1.22
C GLY A 36 5.89 11.73 2.35
N ALA A 37 6.11 10.66 3.10
CA ALA A 37 7.09 10.65 4.20
C ALA A 37 8.56 10.64 3.72
N LEU A 38 8.79 10.64 2.41
CA LEU A 38 10.11 10.60 1.79
C LEU A 38 10.58 12.01 1.41
N PRO A 39 11.90 12.26 1.37
CA PRO A 39 12.43 13.53 0.86
C PRO A 39 11.92 13.81 -0.55
N ALA A 40 11.57 15.06 -0.85
CA ALA A 40 11.11 15.48 -2.18
C ALA A 40 12.16 15.23 -3.31
N THR A 41 13.42 15.02 -2.94
CA THR A 41 14.52 14.67 -3.86
C THR A 41 14.58 13.18 -4.19
N ALA A 42 13.79 12.32 -3.54
CA ALA A 42 13.77 10.89 -3.79
C ALA A 42 13.13 10.58 -5.15
N LYS A 43 13.96 10.25 -6.15
CA LYS A 43 13.50 9.93 -7.51
C LYS A 43 13.22 8.44 -7.72
N ARG A 44 13.86 7.57 -6.95
CA ARG A 44 13.73 6.10 -7.04
C ARG A 44 13.65 5.55 -5.63
N VAL A 45 12.57 4.85 -5.34
CA VAL A 45 12.26 4.34 -4.01
C VAL A 45 12.05 2.83 -4.11
N GLY A 46 12.83 2.07 -3.36
CA GLY A 46 12.57 0.66 -3.10
C GLY A 46 11.92 0.50 -1.75
N VAL A 47 10.88 -0.34 -1.66
CA VAL A 47 10.23 -0.69 -0.40
C VAL A 47 10.22 -2.21 -0.25
N ILE A 48 10.29 -2.69 0.99
CA ILE A 48 10.16 -4.10 1.32
C ILE A 48 8.70 -4.36 1.70
N LEU A 49 8.09 -5.37 1.06
CA LEU A 49 6.84 -5.95 1.50
C LEU A 49 7.17 -7.13 2.42
N SER A 50 6.92 -7.00 3.72
CA SER A 50 7.47 -7.95 4.70
C SER A 50 6.63 -9.21 4.92
N GLY A 51 5.36 -9.22 4.55
CA GLY A 51 4.47 -10.35 4.78
C GLY A 51 3.09 -10.22 4.15
N GLY A 52 2.45 -11.36 3.89
CA GLY A 52 1.15 -11.46 3.22
C GLY A 52 0.17 -12.40 3.90
N ASN A 53 0.27 -12.57 5.22
CA ASN A 53 -0.48 -13.58 5.96
C ASN A 53 -1.90 -13.10 6.29
N VAL A 54 -2.71 -12.94 5.24
CA VAL A 54 -4.09 -12.46 5.33
C VAL A 54 -5.04 -13.51 4.76
N SER A 55 -6.16 -13.76 5.45
CA SER A 55 -7.20 -14.63 4.92
C SER A 55 -7.90 -13.98 3.72
N THR A 56 -8.42 -14.80 2.80
CA THR A 56 -9.14 -14.30 1.61
C THR A 56 -10.38 -13.46 1.98
N ALA A 57 -11.10 -13.85 3.03
CA ALA A 57 -12.24 -13.09 3.55
C ALA A 57 -11.82 -11.71 4.06
N ARG A 58 -10.72 -11.63 4.84
CA ARG A 58 -10.20 -10.35 5.34
C ARG A 58 -9.65 -9.50 4.21
N LEU A 59 -9.00 -10.11 3.22
CA LEU A 59 -8.50 -9.40 2.04
C LEU A 59 -9.65 -8.78 1.25
N ALA A 60 -10.71 -9.53 0.95
CA ALA A 60 -11.88 -9.02 0.22
C ALA A 60 -12.53 -7.83 0.96
N ASP A 61 -12.67 -7.95 2.29
CA ASP A 61 -13.22 -6.92 3.17
C ASP A 61 -12.34 -5.65 3.21
N LEU A 62 -11.01 -5.80 3.21
CA LEU A 62 -10.08 -4.67 3.11
C LEU A 62 -10.13 -3.97 1.75
N LEU A 63 -10.20 -4.74 0.65
CA LEU A 63 -10.30 -4.20 -0.70
C LEU A 63 -11.63 -3.47 -0.95
N ALA A 64 -12.72 -3.92 -0.33
CA ALA A 64 -14.00 -3.24 -0.40
C ALA A 64 -14.00 -1.89 0.34
N ARG A 65 -13.23 -1.78 1.44
CA ARG A 65 -13.17 -0.56 2.26
C ARG A 65 -12.14 0.46 1.79
N HIS A 66 -11.05 0.03 1.17
CA HIS A 66 -9.93 0.88 0.84
C HIS A 66 -9.67 0.88 -0.67
N PRO A 67 -9.87 2.03 -1.35
CA PRO A 67 -9.48 2.14 -2.74
C PRO A 67 -7.94 2.13 -2.85
N PRO A 68 -7.38 1.67 -3.98
CA PRO A 68 -5.96 1.86 -4.24
C PRO A 68 -5.61 3.35 -4.29
N HIS A 69 -4.38 3.69 -3.92
CA HIS A 69 -3.87 5.04 -4.04
C HIS A 69 -3.89 5.46 -5.50
N ALA A 70 -4.49 6.62 -5.81
CA ALA A 70 -4.52 7.14 -7.16
C ALA A 70 -3.09 7.32 -7.68
N VAL A 71 -2.78 6.73 -8.82
CA VAL A 71 -1.55 7.05 -9.54
C VAL A 71 -1.79 8.41 -10.20
N PRO A 72 -1.02 9.47 -9.90
CA PRO A 72 -1.15 10.71 -10.64
C PRO A 72 -0.91 10.43 -12.13
N PRO A 73 -1.63 11.11 -13.05
CA PRO A 73 -1.40 10.92 -14.47
C PRO A 73 0.07 11.19 -14.79
N PRO A 74 0.68 10.45 -15.73
CA PRO A 74 1.99 10.83 -16.22
C PRO A 74 1.90 12.26 -16.77
N GLY A 75 2.76 13.13 -16.27
CA GLY A 75 2.96 14.47 -16.82
C GLY A 75 3.73 14.45 -18.14
#